data_AF-A0A1M6YMS9-F1
#
_entry.id   AF-A0A1M6YMS9-F1
#
_cell.length_a   1.000
_cell.length_b   1.000
_cell.length_c   1.000
_cell.angle_alpha   90.00
_cell.angle_beta   90.00
_cell.angle_gamma   90.00
#
_symmetry.space_group_name_H-M   'P 1'
#
loop_
_entity.id
_entity.type
_entity.pdbx_description
1 polymer ?
#
loop_
_entity_poly.entity_id
_entity_poly.type
_entity_poly.pdbx_seq_one_letter_code
_entity_poly.pdbx_strand_id
1 'polypeptide(L)'
;MKKIIAIASFTAVLLASCTPKATTATTPVASTSTAEQIAQGKTIFENSCTRCHKLPDPTAHTSVKWVGIMNSMAPKAKLTDEQHQWVYDYIVSVKK
;
A
#
# COMPACT_ATOMS: atom_id res chain seq x y z
N MET A 1 41.48 10.97 53.40
CA MET A 1 41.85 10.49 52.06
C MET A 1 40.75 10.97 51.11
N LYS A 2 40.83 12.17 50.50
CA LYS A 2 41.44 12.49 49.18
C LYS A 2 41.09 11.37 48.17
N LYS A 3 40.34 11.60 47.09
CA LYS A 3 40.54 12.65 46.08
C LYS A 3 39.25 13.05 45.35
N ILE A 4 39.09 14.37 45.20
CA ILE A 4 38.33 15.05 44.16
C ILE A 4 39.13 14.90 42.87
N ILE A 5 38.51 14.43 41.78
CA ILE A 5 38.97 14.71 40.41
C ILE A 5 37.74 14.94 39.53
N ALA A 6 37.48 16.21 39.25
CA ALA A 6 36.71 16.66 38.10
C ALA A 6 37.56 16.46 36.84
N ILE A 7 37.04 15.79 35.82
CA ILE A 7 37.56 15.85 34.45
C ILE A 7 36.37 15.89 33.49
N ALA A 8 36.26 17.05 32.84
CA ALA A 8 35.50 17.28 31.61
C ALA A 8 35.96 16.34 30.49
N SER A 9 35.05 15.93 29.62
CA SER A 9 35.24 15.53 28.21
C SER A 9 33.92 14.90 27.76
N PHE A 10 33.04 15.59 27.03
CA PHE A 10 33.13 15.77 25.57
C PHE A 10 33.40 14.46 24.84
N THR A 11 32.41 13.57 24.79
CA THR A 11 32.33 12.53 23.76
C THR A 11 30.96 12.62 23.11
N ALA A 12 30.90 13.48 22.08
CA ALA A 12 29.88 13.45 21.06
C ALA A 12 29.96 12.08 20.36
N VAL A 13 29.10 11.15 20.76
CA VAL A 13 28.85 9.93 20.00
C VAL A 13 27.90 10.32 18.88
N LEU A 14 28.50 10.70 17.74
CA LEU A 14 27.85 10.75 16.44
C LEU A 14 27.36 9.34 16.08
N LEU A 15 26.12 9.02 16.46
CA LEU A 15 25.40 7.91 15.85
C LEU A 15 25.11 8.33 14.41
N ALA A 16 25.99 7.91 13.52
CA ALA A 16 25.81 7.90 12.08
C ALA A 16 24.51 7.16 11.76
N SER A 17 23.42 7.92 11.70
CA SER A 17 22.14 7.46 11.19
C SER A 17 22.28 7.37 9.68
N CYS A 18 22.74 6.21 9.21
CA CYS A 18 22.51 5.78 7.84
C CYS A 18 21.00 5.52 7.67
N THR A 19 20.21 6.58 7.66
CA THR A 19 18.86 6.54 7.13
C THR A 19 19.04 6.47 5.62
N PRO A 20 18.63 5.40 4.92
CA PRO A 20 18.48 5.50 3.48
C PRO A 20 17.48 6.63 3.24
N LYS A 21 17.98 7.77 2.78
CA LYS A 21 17.17 8.77 2.10
C LYS A 21 16.62 8.02 0.90
N ALA A 22 15.44 7.44 1.06
CA ALA A 22 14.63 7.01 -0.06
C ALA A 22 14.36 8.28 -0.86
N THR A 23 15.23 8.53 -1.83
CA THR A 23 14.95 9.41 -2.93
C THR A 23 13.73 8.81 -3.59
N THR A 24 12.56 9.36 -3.29
CA THR A 24 11.38 9.21 -4.11
C THR A 24 11.76 9.79 -5.47
N ALA A 25 12.30 8.93 -6.32
CA ALA A 25 12.37 9.18 -7.74
C ALA A 25 10.93 9.46 -8.17
N THR A 26 10.66 10.71 -8.51
CA THR A 26 9.52 11.12 -9.33
C THR A 26 9.67 10.45 -10.69
N THR A 27 9.41 9.15 -10.69
CA THR A 27 9.13 8.35 -11.88
C THR A 27 7.72 8.76 -12.28
N PRO A 28 7.39 8.88 -13.57
CA PRO A 28 6.01 9.12 -13.98
C PRO A 28 5.14 8.09 -13.28
N VAL A 29 4.06 8.53 -12.64
CA VAL A 29 3.08 7.65 -12.01
C VAL A 29 2.66 6.66 -13.09
N ALA A 30 3.19 5.45 -13.03
CA ALA A 30 2.71 4.38 -13.87
C ALA A 30 1.23 4.28 -13.54
N SER A 31 0.36 4.54 -14.51
CA SER A 31 -1.09 4.55 -14.35
C SER A 31 -1.66 3.14 -14.12
N THR A 32 -0.81 2.20 -13.72
CA THR A 32 -1.07 0.79 -13.57
C THR A 32 -0.25 0.30 -12.38
N SER A 33 -0.90 -0.43 -11.49
CA SER A 33 -0.31 -1.01 -10.29
C SER A 33 0.88 -1.94 -10.60
N THR A 34 1.87 -2.00 -9.71
CA THR A 34 2.94 -3.01 -9.78
C THR A 34 2.40 -4.42 -9.52
N ALA A 35 3.19 -5.44 -9.79
CA ALA A 35 2.81 -6.83 -9.52
C ALA A 35 2.49 -7.07 -8.03
N GLU A 36 3.27 -6.47 -7.13
CA GLU A 36 3.07 -6.54 -5.69
C GLU A 36 1.77 -5.85 -5.28
N GLN A 37 1.47 -4.68 -5.87
CA GLN A 37 0.22 -3.96 -5.62
C GLN A 37 -0.99 -4.74 -6.13
N ILE A 38 -0.89 -5.39 -7.29
CA ILE A 38 -1.94 -6.29 -7.81
C ILE A 38 -2.16 -7.48 -6.86
N ALA A 39 -1.09 -8.07 -6.31
CA ALA A 39 -1.20 -9.15 -5.32
C ALA A 39 -1.86 -8.67 -4.02
N GLN A 40 -1.59 -7.44 -3.58
CA GLN A 40 -2.32 -6.81 -2.47
C GLN A 40 -3.78 -6.56 -2.83
N GLY A 41 -4.07 -6.09 -4.04
CA GLY A 41 -5.42 -5.93 -4.59
C GLY A 41 -6.23 -7.23 -4.53
N LYS A 42 -5.62 -8.36 -4.92
CA LYS A 42 -6.23 -9.70 -4.76
C LYS A 42 -6.58 -10.01 -3.30
N THR A 43 -5.62 -9.80 -2.41
CA THR A 43 -5.80 -10.07 -0.98
C THR A 43 -6.92 -9.21 -0.39
N ILE A 44 -7.01 -7.94 -0.78
CA ILE A 44 -8.09 -7.04 -0.36
C ILE A 44 -9.42 -7.50 -0.95
N PHE A 45 -9.46 -7.88 -2.22
CA PHE A 45 -10.67 -8.37 -2.87
C PHE A 45 -11.27 -9.59 -2.13
N GLU A 46 -10.44 -10.61 -1.86
CA GLU A 46 -10.88 -11.85 -1.22
C GLU A 46 -11.32 -11.66 0.24
N ASN A 47 -10.74 -10.70 0.96
CA ASN A 47 -11.00 -10.48 2.38
C ASN A 47 -12.03 -9.38 2.67
N SER A 48 -12.08 -8.32 1.86
CA SER A 48 -12.94 -7.17 2.11
C SER A 48 -14.27 -7.27 1.37
N CYS A 49 -14.29 -7.80 0.14
CA CYS A 49 -15.51 -7.87 -0.68
C CYS A 49 -16.46 -9.00 -0.27
N THR A 50 -16.04 -9.88 0.64
CA THR A 50 -16.86 -10.96 1.22
C THR A 50 -17.60 -10.57 2.50
N ARG A 51 -17.28 -9.40 3.08
CA ARG A 51 -17.78 -9.03 4.41
C ARG A 51 -19.26 -8.68 4.45
N CYS A 52 -19.82 -8.21 3.33
CA CYS A 52 -21.20 -7.73 3.25
C CYS A 52 -22.09 -8.53 2.30
N HIS A 53 -21.50 -9.24 1.33
CA HIS A 53 -22.20 -10.06 0.35
C HIS A 53 -21.25 -11.15 -0.18
N LYS A 54 -21.76 -12.06 -1.02
CA LYS A 54 -20.94 -13.08 -1.68
C LYS A 54 -19.83 -12.41 -2.51
N LEU A 55 -18.63 -13.02 -2.53
CA LEU A 55 -17.52 -12.60 -3.40
C LEU A 55 -17.99 -12.62 -4.86
N PRO A 56 -17.98 -11.49 -5.58
CA PRO A 56 -18.29 -11.50 -7.01
C PRO A 56 -17.19 -12.23 -7.78
N ASP A 57 -17.55 -12.83 -8.92
CA ASP A 57 -16.57 -13.37 -9.87
C ASP A 57 -15.93 -12.21 -10.66
N PRO A 58 -14.60 -12.01 -10.59
CA PRO A 58 -13.89 -10.95 -11.32
C PRO A 58 -14.19 -10.93 -12.83
N THR A 59 -14.49 -12.09 -13.42
CA THR A 59 -14.71 -12.26 -14.86
C THR A 59 -16.19 -12.09 -15.28
N ALA A 60 -17.09 -11.84 -14.33
CA ALA A 60 -18.52 -11.70 -14.59
C ALA A 60 -18.92 -10.37 -15.26
N HIS A 61 -18.03 -9.38 -15.25
CA HIS A 61 -18.28 -8.05 -15.80
C HIS A 61 -17.13 -7.55 -16.66
N THR A 62 -17.43 -6.62 -17.57
CA THR A 62 -16.40 -5.92 -18.36
C THR A 62 -15.63 -4.94 -17.48
N SER A 63 -14.42 -4.56 -17.89
CA SER A 63 -13.60 -3.55 -17.19
C SER A 63 -14.38 -2.24 -16.98
N VAL A 64 -15.08 -1.76 -18.00
CA VAL A 64 -15.91 -0.54 -17.93
C VAL A 64 -17.02 -0.67 -16.90
N LYS A 65 -17.68 -1.83 -16.80
CA LYS A 65 -18.73 -2.06 -15.81
C LYS A 65 -18.17 -2.14 -14.39
N TRP A 66 -16.98 -2.69 -14.23
CA TRP A 66 -16.27 -2.74 -12.96
C TRP A 66 -15.93 -1.36 -12.39
N VAL A 67 -15.69 -0.34 -13.22
CA VAL A 67 -15.50 1.05 -12.74
C VAL A 67 -16.68 1.52 -11.89
N GLY A 68 -17.90 1.37 -12.40
CA GLY A 68 -19.11 1.77 -11.67
C GLY A 68 -19.35 0.95 -10.40
N ILE A 69 -19.05 -0.36 -10.45
CA ILE A 69 -19.18 -1.25 -9.29
C ILE A 69 -18.19 -0.84 -8.21
N MET A 70 -16.91 -0.66 -8.55
CA MET A 70 -15.87 -0.29 -7.60
C MET A 70 -16.11 1.10 -7.00
N ASN A 71 -16.57 2.08 -7.80
CA ASN A 71 -16.99 3.39 -7.29
C ASN A 71 -18.11 3.30 -6.24
N SER A 72 -19.04 2.33 -6.37
CA SER A 72 -20.10 2.13 -5.38
C SER A 72 -19.63 1.36 -4.15
N MET A 73 -18.71 0.40 -4.32
CA MET A 73 -18.33 -0.55 -3.28
C MET A 73 -17.11 -0.14 -2.48
N ALA A 74 -16.12 0.53 -3.08
CA ALA A 74 -14.90 0.94 -2.40
C ALA A 74 -15.17 1.82 -1.16
N PRO A 75 -16.08 2.83 -1.20
CA PRO A 75 -16.42 3.60 0.00
C PRO A 75 -17.15 2.75 1.07
N LYS A 76 -18.02 1.83 0.64
CA LYS A 76 -18.77 0.95 1.56
C LYS A 76 -17.87 -0.08 2.24
N ALA A 77 -16.86 -0.56 1.51
CA ALA A 77 -15.82 -1.45 2.01
C ALA A 77 -14.70 -0.70 2.76
N LYS A 78 -14.77 0.64 2.82
CA LYS A 78 -13.78 1.52 3.46
C LYS A 78 -12.37 1.36 2.89
N LEU A 79 -12.27 1.19 1.57
CA LEU A 79 -10.98 1.16 0.88
C LEU A 79 -10.41 2.57 0.75
N THR A 80 -9.10 2.71 0.86
CA THR A 80 -8.39 3.92 0.43
C THR A 80 -8.38 4.03 -1.10
N ASP A 81 -8.02 5.19 -1.65
CA ASP A 81 -7.93 5.39 -3.10
C ASP A 81 -6.90 4.45 -3.75
N GLU A 82 -5.77 4.24 -3.08
CA GLU A 82 -4.74 3.29 -3.51
C GLU A 82 -5.27 1.85 -3.53
N GLN A 83 -5.93 1.43 -2.45
CA GLN A 83 -6.53 0.09 -2.36
C GLN A 83 -7.63 -0.12 -3.39
N HIS A 84 -8.44 0.91 -3.65
CA HIS A 84 -9.44 0.89 -4.71
C HIS A 84 -8.78 0.62 -6.06
N GLN A 85 -7.72 1.36 -6.41
CA GLN A 85 -7.01 1.17 -7.67
C GLN A 85 -6.40 -0.25 -7.76
N TRP A 86 -5.74 -0.72 -6.70
CA TRP A 86 -5.10 -2.05 -6.69
C TRP A 86 -6.12 -3.18 -6.86
N VAL A 87 -7.28 -3.07 -6.20
CA VAL A 87 -8.37 -4.04 -6.35
C VAL A 87 -8.95 -4.00 -7.75
N TYR A 88 -9.17 -2.81 -8.32
CA TYR A 88 -9.65 -2.69 -9.70
C TYR A 88 -8.67 -3.30 -10.70
N ASP A 89 -7.38 -2.97 -10.58
CA ASP A 89 -6.32 -3.51 -11.45
C ASP A 89 -6.21 -5.03 -11.34
N TYR A 90 -6.34 -5.57 -10.11
CA TYR A 90 -6.44 -7.02 -9.92
C TYR A 90 -7.64 -7.60 -10.68
N ILE A 91 -8.86 -7.07 -10.47
CA ILE A 91 -10.07 -7.59 -11.08
C ILE A 91 -9.95 -7.64 -12.61
N VAL A 92 -9.45 -6.56 -13.24
CA VAL A 92 -9.34 -6.49 -14.71
C VAL A 92 -8.13 -7.24 -15.27
N SER A 93 -7.17 -7.64 -14.43
CA SER A 93 -6.07 -8.51 -14.83
C SER A 93 -6.46 -9.98 -14.97
N VAL A 94 -7.55 -10.41 -14.31
CA VAL A 94 -8.03 -11.80 -14.36
C VAL A 94 -8.65 -12.06 -15.73
N LYS A 95 -8.10 -13.03 -16.46
CA LYS A 95 -8.66 -13.52 -17.73
C LYS A 95 -9.58 -14.71 -17.47
N LYS A 96 -10.58 -14.88 -18.35
CA LYS A 96 -11.36 -16.13 -18.42
C LYS A 96 -10.52 -17.27 -18.96
#